data_AF-A0A2V9CD60-F1
#
_entry.id   AF-A0A2V9CD60-F1
#
_cell.length_a   1.000
_cell.length_b   1.000
_cell.length_c   1.000
_cell.angle_alpha   90.00
_cell.angle_beta   90.00
_cell.angle_gamma   90.00
#
_symmetry.space_group_name_H-M   'P 1'
#
loop_
_entity.id
_entity.type
_entity.pdbx_description
1 polymer ?
#
loop_
_entity_poly.entity_id
_entity_poly.type
_entity_poly.pdbx_seq_one_letter_code
_entity_poly.pdbx_strand_id
1 'polypeptide(L)'
;MTLRWTNGSRIVEAQTDCQDISTGGIYFFLSKQPQDGSLIEIVVTLPHHLTHAGRIDVRCQGLIQRTEIKKRNLIGVAAKIERYELLRRNDQAGSRTRRQRAALGS
;
A
#
# COMPACT_ATOMS: atom_id res chain seq x y z
N MET A 1 -5.40 -6.09 -2.32
CA MET A 1 -4.43 -5.08 -1.86
C MET A 1 -3.38 -5.75 -0.99
N THR A 2 -2.17 -5.17 -0.91
CA THR A 2 -1.13 -5.68 0.01
C THR A 2 -1.13 -4.86 1.29
N LEU A 3 -1.28 -5.51 2.44
CA LEU A 3 -1.20 -4.91 3.76
C LEU A 3 0.05 -5.40 4.49
N ARG A 4 0.76 -4.49 5.14
CA ARG A 4 1.83 -4.77 6.09
C ARG A 4 1.53 -4.09 7.41
N TRP A 5 1.73 -4.78 8.53
CA TRP A 5 1.60 -4.20 9.87
C TRP A 5 2.61 -4.79 10.84
N THR A 6 2.86 -4.07 11.93
CA THR A 6 3.71 -4.54 13.03
C THR A 6 2.91 -5.39 14.01
N ASN A 7 3.40 -6.58 14.33
CA ASN A 7 2.89 -7.43 15.42
C ASN A 7 4.05 -7.72 16.37
N GLY A 8 4.14 -6.96 17.47
CA GLY A 8 5.33 -6.92 18.31
C GLY A 8 6.55 -6.45 17.50
N SER A 9 7.62 -7.25 17.48
CA SER A 9 8.85 -6.96 16.71
C SER A 9 8.81 -7.46 15.26
N ARG A 10 7.73 -8.12 14.83
CA ARG A 10 7.62 -8.72 13.49
C ARG A 10 6.76 -7.86 12.57
N ILE A 11 7.20 -7.71 11.33
CA ILE A 11 6.36 -7.19 10.25
C ILE A 11 5.62 -8.37 9.63
N VAL A 12 4.30 -8.31 9.61
CA VAL A 12 3.43 -9.29 8.97
C VAL A 12 2.90 -8.69 7.68
N GLU A 13 2.86 -9.50 6.62
CA GLU A 13 2.26 -9.14 5.33
C GLU A 13 1.04 -10.03 5.05
N ALA A 14 -0.01 -9.46 4.47
CA ALA A 14 -1.19 -10.18 4.02
C ALA A 14 -1.74 -9.60 2.71
N GLN A 15 -2.28 -10.49 1.88
CA GLN A 15 -3.20 -10.11 0.81
C GLN A 15 -4.62 -10.09 1.37
N THR A 16 -5.33 -8.99 1.15
CA THR A 16 -6.72 -8.84 1.57
C THR A 16 -7.44 -7.88 0.63
N ASP A 17 -8.75 -7.83 0.73
CA ASP A 17 -9.60 -6.86 0.06
C ASP A 17 -10.00 -5.74 1.01
N CYS A 18 -10.10 -4.54 0.46
CA CYS A 18 -10.60 -3.38 1.16
C CYS A 18 -12.12 -3.36 1.01
N GLN A 19 -12.84 -3.26 2.13
CA GLN A 19 -14.29 -3.11 2.12
C GLN A 19 -14.68 -1.65 1.88
N ASP A 20 -13.97 -0.71 2.50
CA ASP A 20 -14.21 0.73 2.38
C ASP A 20 -12.90 1.50 2.50
N ILE A 21 -12.66 2.45 1.60
CA ILE A 21 -11.50 3.33 1.64
C ILE A 21 -11.92 4.78 1.41
N SER A 22 -11.38 5.67 2.24
CA SER A 22 -11.53 7.11 2.14
C SER A 22 -10.15 7.76 2.29
N THR A 23 -10.10 9.10 2.24
CA THR A 23 -8.87 9.85 2.56
C THR A 23 -8.49 9.78 4.04
N GLY A 24 -9.48 9.61 4.93
CA GLY A 24 -9.27 9.62 6.38
C GLY A 24 -9.05 8.24 7.00
N GLY A 25 -9.47 7.17 6.32
CA GLY A 25 -9.41 5.84 6.89
C GLY A 25 -9.76 4.73 5.91
N ILE A 26 -9.51 3.51 6.36
CA ILE A 26 -9.74 2.29 5.61
C ILE A 26 -10.34 1.22 6.52
N TYR A 27 -11.25 0.43 5.97
CA TYR A 27 -11.84 -0.74 6.62
C TYR A 27 -11.62 -1.99 5.77
N PHE A 28 -11.08 -3.04 6.38
CA PHE A 28 -10.76 -4.30 5.72
C PHE A 28 -10.86 -5.48 6.69
N PHE A 29 -10.71 -6.69 6.17
CA PHE A 29 -10.78 -7.92 6.97
C PHE A 29 -9.44 -8.62 7.06
N LEU A 30 -9.14 -9.20 8.22
CA LEU A 30 -8.01 -10.09 8.45
C LEU A 30 -8.43 -11.39 9.13
N SER A 31 -7.60 -12.42 8.94
CA SER A 31 -7.71 -13.71 9.62
C SER A 31 -7.06 -13.72 11.01
N LYS A 32 -6.21 -12.74 11.32
CA LYS A 32 -5.54 -12.57 12.61
C LYS A 32 -5.74 -11.15 13.14
N GLN A 33 -5.93 -11.02 14.45
CA GLN A 33 -6.19 -9.74 15.10
C GLN A 33 -4.88 -8.96 15.22
N PRO A 34 -4.75 -7.79 14.59
CA PRO A 34 -3.65 -6.89 14.86
C PRO A 34 -3.89 -6.11 16.16
N GLN A 35 -2.86 -5.50 16.73
CA GLN A 35 -2.99 -4.68 17.93
C GLN A 35 -3.47 -3.27 17.58
N ASP A 36 -4.35 -2.70 18.40
CA ASP A 36 -4.73 -1.29 18.28
C ASP A 36 -3.48 -0.40 18.45
N GLY A 37 -3.40 0.68 17.67
CA GLY A 37 -2.22 1.52 17.59
C GLY A 37 -1.06 0.96 16.76
N SER A 38 -1.18 -0.25 16.18
CA SER A 38 -0.13 -0.77 15.28
C SER A 38 0.02 0.10 14.04
N LEU A 39 1.27 0.31 13.63
CA LEU A 39 1.57 0.93 12.34
C LEU A 39 1.16 -0.01 11.21
N ILE A 40 0.49 0.58 10.22
CA ILE A 40 0.12 -0.11 8.99
C ILE A 40 0.67 0.60 7.77
N GLU A 41 0.90 -0.21 6.75
CA GLU A 41 1.26 0.21 5.42
C GLU A 41 0.45 -0.60 4.41
N ILE A 42 -0.23 0.08 3.51
CA ILE A 42 -1.11 -0.52 2.53
C ILE A 42 -0.70 -0.05 1.15
N VAL A 43 -0.67 -0.96 0.19
CA VAL A 43 -0.57 -0.61 -1.23
C VAL A 43 -1.87 -0.99 -1.92
N VAL A 44 -2.58 0.04 -2.40
CA VAL A 44 -3.81 -0.09 -3.20
C VAL A 44 -3.48 0.23 -4.64
N THR A 45 -3.78 -0.68 -5.56
CA THR A 45 -3.69 -0.39 -6.97
C THR A 45 -5.00 0.18 -7.48
N LEU A 46 -4.97 1.43 -7.94
CA LEU A 46 -6.11 2.04 -8.62
C LEU A 46 -6.17 1.55 -10.07
N PRO A 47 -7.31 0.98 -10.49
CA PRO A 47 -7.48 0.54 -11.87
C PRO A 47 -7.49 1.75 -12.82
N HIS A 48 -6.98 1.53 -14.03
CA HIS A 48 -6.77 2.56 -15.04
C HIS A 48 -8.05 3.31 -15.46
N HIS A 49 -9.23 2.70 -15.30
CA HIS A 49 -10.50 3.40 -15.61
C HIS A 49 -10.82 4.54 -14.63
N LEU A 50 -10.13 4.61 -13.48
CA LEU A 50 -10.25 5.71 -12.51
C LEU A 50 -9.15 6.77 -12.66
N THR A 51 -8.09 6.47 -13.40
CA THR A 51 -6.91 7.32 -13.49
C THR A 51 -6.60 7.62 -14.96
N HIS A 52 -6.73 8.89 -15.38
CA HIS A 52 -6.38 9.32 -16.75
C HIS A 52 -4.89 9.12 -17.12
N ALA A 53 -4.08 8.49 -16.27
CA ALA A 53 -2.61 8.49 -16.31
C ALA A 53 -1.97 7.12 -16.02
N GLY A 54 -2.57 6.01 -16.44
CA GLY A 54 -1.99 4.67 -16.24
C GLY A 54 -2.47 3.99 -14.96
N ARG A 55 -2.09 2.72 -14.77
CA ARG A 55 -2.28 1.98 -13.51
C ARG A 55 -1.39 2.61 -12.44
N ILE A 56 -2.00 3.20 -11.41
CA ILE A 56 -1.29 3.89 -10.32
C ILE A 56 -1.42 3.06 -9.06
N ASP A 57 -0.31 2.91 -8.33
CA ASP A 57 -0.34 2.34 -6.99
C ASP A 57 -0.33 3.47 -5.97
N VAL A 58 -1.09 3.34 -4.89
CA VAL A 58 -1.16 4.30 -3.80
C VAL A 58 -0.68 3.61 -2.54
N ARG A 59 0.36 4.16 -1.91
CA ARG A 59 0.85 3.71 -0.62
C ARG A 59 0.18 4.54 0.47
N CYS A 60 -0.56 3.89 1.36
CA CYS A 60 -1.17 4.53 2.53
C CYS A 60 -0.46 4.06 3.80
N GLN A 61 -0.21 4.98 4.73
CA GLN A 61 0.38 4.68 6.02
C GLN A 61 -0.44 5.30 7.15
N GLY A 62 -0.50 4.62 8.29
CA GLY A 62 -1.23 5.11 9.44
C GLY A 62 -1.32 4.08 10.56
N LEU A 63 -2.41 4.13 11.32
CA LEU A 63 -2.55 3.42 12.60
C LEU A 63 -3.89 2.69 12.69
N ILE A 64 -3.84 1.48 13.25
CA ILE A 64 -5.06 0.74 13.62
C ILE A 64 -5.78 1.47 14.73
N GLN A 65 -7.07 1.75 14.52
CA GLN A 65 -7.91 2.44 15.49
C GLN A 65 -8.72 1.47 16.34
N ARG A 66 -9.25 0.41 15.70
CA ARG A 66 -10.00 -0.64 16.40
C ARG A 66 -10.06 -1.92 15.58
N THR A 67 -10.34 -3.01 16.28
CA THR A 67 -10.62 -4.32 15.70
C THR A 67 -11.96 -4.86 16.19
N GLU A 68 -12.68 -5.56 15.31
CA GLU A 68 -14.03 -6.09 15.56
C GLU A 68 -14.07 -7.56 15.15
N ILE A 69 -14.31 -8.48 16.09
CA ILE A 69 -14.48 -9.90 15.77
C ILE A 69 -15.87 -10.08 15.14
N LYS A 70 -15.94 -10.37 13.84
CA LYS A 70 -17.21 -10.59 13.12
C LYS A 70 -17.63 -12.07 13.15
N LYS A 71 -16.70 -12.97 12.83
CA LYS A 71 -16.89 -14.44 12.84
C LYS A 71 -15.56 -15.11 13.20
N ARG A 72 -15.58 -16.43 13.41
CA ARG A 72 -14.34 -17.23 13.58
C ARG A 72 -13.42 -17.00 12.36
N ASN A 73 -12.22 -16.45 12.59
CA ASN A 73 -11.23 -16.06 11.58
C ASN A 73 -11.63 -14.91 10.65
N LEU A 74 -12.61 -14.09 11.03
CA LEU A 74 -12.96 -12.87 10.29
C LEU A 74 -13.00 -11.68 11.25
N ILE A 75 -11.96 -10.86 11.16
CA ILE A 75 -11.77 -9.69 12.01
C ILE A 75 -11.86 -8.45 11.13
N GLY A 76 -12.82 -7.58 11.41
CA GLY A 76 -12.90 -6.25 10.82
C GLY A 76 -11.87 -5.33 11.47
N VAL A 77 -11.14 -4.59 10.65
CA VAL A 77 -10.08 -3.69 11.10
C VAL A 77 -10.37 -2.31 10.54
N ALA A 78 -10.52 -1.33 11.44
CA ALA A 78 -10.60 0.08 11.07
C ALA A 78 -9.25 0.73 11.37
N ALA A 79 -8.68 1.38 10.35
CA ALA A 79 -7.44 2.11 10.49
C ALA A 79 -7.58 3.54 9.97
N LYS A 80 -6.89 4.46 10.63
CA LYS A 80 -6.77 5.85 10.22
C LYS A 80 -5.63 5.95 9.22
N ILE A 81 -5.87 6.63 8.11
CA ILE A 81 -4.81 7.01 7.17
C ILE A 81 -4.22 8.32 7.66
N GLU A 82 -2.91 8.34 7.86
CA GLU A 82 -2.18 9.55 8.27
C GLU A 82 -1.48 10.20 7.08
N ARG A 83 -1.01 9.40 6.13
CA ARG A 83 -0.37 9.88 4.91
C ARG A 83 -0.57 8.90 3.77
N TYR A 84 -0.56 9.42 2.54
CA TYR A 84 -0.56 8.60 1.35
C TYR A 84 0.34 9.19 0.26
N GLU A 85 0.87 8.31 -0.59
CA GLU A 85 1.82 8.64 -1.65
C GLU A 85 1.42 7.91 -2.94
N LEU A 86 1.44 8.63 -4.06
CA LEU A 86 1.24 8.02 -5.38
C LEU A 86 2.55 7.38 -5.85
N LEU A 87 2.54 6.06 -5.98
CA LEU A 87 3.63 5.30 -6.55
C LEU A 87 3.44 5.23 -8.07
N ARG A 88 4.26 5.99 -8.79
CA ARG A 88 4.43 5.82 -10.24
C ARG A 88 5.22 4.53 -10.44
N ARG A 89 4.59 3.50 -11.02
CA ARG A 89 5.37 2.47 -11.71
C ARG A 89 6.02 3.16 -12.90
N ASN A 90 7.25 3.62 -12.74
CA ASN A 90 8.07 3.96 -13.89
C ASN A 90 8.17 2.67 -14.70
N ASP A 91 7.49 2.65 -15.85
CA ASP A 91 7.74 1.68 -16.89
C ASP A 91 9.20 1.88 -17.30
N GLN A 92 10.11 1.12 -16.68
CA GLN A 92 11.53 1.14 -17.02
C GLN A 92 11.71 0.41 -18.36
N ALA A 93 11.25 1.05 -19.42
CA ALA A 93 11.63 0.80 -20.80
C ALA A 93 11.95 2.16 -21.44
N GLY A 94 13.10 2.76 -21.10
CA GLY A 94 13.46 4.04 -21.72
C GLY A 94 14.78 4.71 -21.35
N SER A 95 15.60 4.18 -20.44
CA SER A 95 16.90 4.80 -20.10
C SER A 95 18.07 3.88 -20.44
N ARG A 96 18.41 3.79 -21.75
CA ARG A 96 19.69 3.23 -22.20
C ARG A 96 20.37 3.95 -23.36
N THR A 97 20.00 5.20 -23.67
CA THR A 97 20.74 5.97 -24.69
C THR A 97 20.90 7.44 -24.30
N ARG A 98 21.95 7.75 -23.53
CA ARG A 98 22.60 9.06 -23.65
C ARG A 98 24.11 8.93 -23.45
N ARG A 99 24.76 8.57 -24.56
CA ARG A 99 26.11 8.92 -25.00
C ARG A 99 27.20 8.84 -23.91
N GLN A 100 27.91 7.71 -23.93
CA GLN A 100 29.28 7.65 -23.45
C GLN A 100 30.11 8.73 -24.13
N ARG A 101 30.94 9.37 -23.30
CA ARG A 101 31.80 10.50 -23.57
C ARG A 101 32.85 10.17 -24.63
N ALA A 102 33.20 11.24 -25.35
CA ALA A 102 34.36 11.35 -26.21
C ALA A 102 35.65 10.83 -25.56
N ALA A 103 36.38 10.01 -26.31
CA ALA A 103 37.84 9.95 -26.31
C ALA A 103 38.24 9.09 -27.52
N LEU A 104 38.77 9.72 -28.57
CA LEU A 104 39.74 9.20 -29.55
C LEU A 104 39.91 10.25 -30.67
N GLY A 105 41.11 10.83 -30.77
CA GLY A 105 41.50 11.88 -31.72
C GLY A 105 41.77 13.19 -30.99
N SER A 106 42.99 13.71 -30.88
CA SER A 106 44.25 13.41 -31.58
C SER A 106 45.43 13.84 -30.71
#